data_AF-A0A0F9BPM8-F1
#
_entry.id   AF-A0A0F9BPM8-F1
#
_cell.length_a   1.000
_cell.length_b   1.000
_cell.length_c   1.000
_cell.angle_alpha   90.00
_cell.angle_beta   90.00
_cell.angle_gamma   90.00
#
_symmetry.space_group_name_H-M   'P 1'
#
loop_
_entity.id
_entity.type
_entity.pdbx_description
1 polymer ?
#
loop_
_entity_poly.entity_id
_entity_poly.type
_entity_poly.pdbx_seq_one_letter_code
_entity_poly.pdbx_strand_id
1 'polypeptide(L)'
;RYGGRGIKMMIPKQIFIAWYIREAQGRTDLTIDRIDNDGHYELGNIQLISMGDNIRKAHRESEAMMISQSRNIQLAHAESSKGVRIGDHVFQSIREAGKFFSPSGNFHYVHDRIRRNDSLMPDGTPIEIMVST
;
A
#
# COMPACT_ATOMS: atom_id res chain seq x y z
N ARG A 1 -9.13 17.12 13.57
CA ARG A 1 -8.24 17.46 12.43
C ARG A 1 -8.41 16.36 11.38
N TYR A 2 -8.83 16.70 10.16
CA TYR A 2 -8.86 15.74 9.05
C TYR A 2 -7.43 15.24 8.80
N GLY A 3 -7.23 13.92 8.78
CA GLY A 3 -5.92 13.30 8.95
C GLY A 3 -4.96 13.56 7.79
N GLY A 4 -4.05 14.52 7.97
CA GLY A 4 -2.71 14.62 7.35
C GLY A 4 -2.59 14.74 5.82
N ARG A 5 -3.55 14.25 5.05
CA ARG A 5 -3.63 14.41 3.60
C ARG A 5 -4.00 15.87 3.35
N GLY A 6 -3.13 16.64 2.70
CA GLY A 6 -3.37 18.05 2.34
C GLY A 6 -4.51 18.20 1.34
N ILE A 7 -5.73 17.90 1.76
CA ILE A 7 -6.93 17.94 0.92
C ILE A 7 -7.27 19.42 0.68
N LYS A 8 -7.35 19.78 -0.60
CA LYS A 8 -7.67 21.14 -1.04
C LYS A 8 -8.98 21.15 -1.82
N MET A 9 -9.72 22.25 -1.69
CA MET A 9 -10.82 22.58 -2.57
C MET A 9 -10.28 23.38 -3.74
N MET A 10 -10.28 22.78 -4.92
CA MET A 10 -9.75 23.35 -6.17
C MET A 10 -10.85 24.01 -7.02
N ILE A 11 -12.05 24.16 -6.46
CA ILE A 11 -13.23 24.68 -7.16
C ILE A 11 -13.55 26.07 -6.61
N PRO A 12 -13.65 27.11 -7.48
CA PRO A 12 -14.15 28.40 -7.07
C PRO A 12 -15.58 28.29 -6.52
N LYS A 13 -15.86 29.01 -5.43
CA LYS A 13 -17.15 28.95 -4.72
C LYS A 13 -18.37 29.07 -5.64
N GLN A 14 -18.36 30.02 -6.58
CA GLN A 14 -19.49 30.27 -7.48
C GLN A 14 -19.74 29.08 -8.42
N ILE A 15 -18.67 28.50 -8.95
CA ILE A 15 -18.73 27.32 -9.83
C ILE A 15 -19.28 26.12 -9.04
N PHE A 16 -18.81 25.93 -7.81
CA PHE A 16 -19.30 24.87 -6.93
C PHE A 16 -20.80 25.00 -6.64
N ILE A 17 -21.30 26.22 -6.34
CA ILE A 17 -22.73 26.46 -6.07
C ILE A 17 -23.56 26.14 -7.32
N ALA A 18 -23.15 26.62 -8.50
CA ALA A 18 -23.86 26.36 -9.75
C ALA A 18 -23.92 24.86 -10.07
N TRP A 19 -22.81 24.15 -9.88
CA TRP A 19 -22.76 22.69 -10.00
C TRP A 19 -23.70 22.01 -9.01
N TYR A 20 -23.64 22.37 -7.72
CA TYR A 20 -24.45 21.73 -6.69
C TYR A 20 -25.95 21.90 -6.96
N ILE A 21 -26.40 23.10 -7.32
CA ILE A 21 -27.82 23.35 -7.64
C ILE A 21 -28.28 22.47 -8.82
N ARG A 22 -27.43 22.36 -9.85
CA ARG A 22 -27.72 21.54 -11.04
C ARG A 22 -27.80 20.06 -10.72
N GLU A 23 -26.82 19.52 -9.99
CA GLU A 23 -26.73 18.08 -9.70
C GLU A 23 -27.69 17.64 -8.59
N ALA A 24 -27.91 18.47 -7.57
CA ALA A 24 -28.78 18.11 -6.44
C ALA A 24 -30.25 18.09 -6.83
N GLN A 25 -30.66 18.87 -7.84
CA GLN A 25 -32.04 18.94 -8.34
C GLN A 25 -33.08 19.15 -7.21
N GLY A 26 -32.72 19.95 -6.20
CA GLY A 26 -33.57 20.25 -5.04
C GLY A 26 -33.53 19.22 -3.91
N ARG A 27 -32.76 18.13 -4.03
CA ARG A 27 -32.54 17.16 -2.94
C ARG A 27 -31.65 17.74 -1.84
N THR A 28 -32.03 17.48 -0.60
CA THR A 28 -31.31 17.96 0.60
C THR A 28 -30.68 16.82 1.41
N ASP A 29 -30.87 15.58 1.00
CA ASP A 29 -30.37 14.37 1.67
C ASP A 29 -28.99 13.91 1.13
N LEU A 30 -28.44 14.66 0.16
CA LEU A 30 -27.19 14.35 -0.50
C LEU A 30 -25.99 15.01 0.21
N THR A 31 -24.91 14.26 0.29
CA THR A 31 -23.59 14.70 0.76
C THR A 31 -22.60 14.74 -0.41
N ILE A 32 -21.52 15.51 -0.25
CA ILE A 32 -20.42 15.55 -1.23
C ILE A 32 -19.42 14.46 -0.87
N ASP A 33 -19.10 13.61 -1.82
CA ASP A 33 -18.04 12.61 -1.75
C ASP A 33 -17.05 12.79 -2.90
N ARG A 34 -15.85 12.21 -2.76
CA ARG A 34 -14.84 12.19 -3.83
C ARG A 34 -14.94 10.88 -4.60
N ILE A 35 -14.86 10.92 -5.92
CA ILE A 35 -14.87 9.71 -6.74
C ILE A 35 -13.58 8.91 -6.48
N ASP A 36 -12.43 9.58 -6.60
CA ASP A 36 -11.11 9.13 -6.20
C ASP A 36 -10.72 9.73 -4.84
N ASN A 37 -10.51 8.84 -3.86
CA ASN A 37 -10.18 9.18 -2.49
C ASN A 37 -8.73 9.67 -2.28
N ASP A 38 -7.85 9.48 -3.25
CA ASP A 38 -6.49 10.03 -3.23
C ASP A 38 -6.41 11.42 -3.89
N GLY A 39 -7.42 11.79 -4.69
CA GLY A 39 -7.55 13.10 -5.33
C GLY A 39 -8.08 14.23 -4.44
N HIS A 40 -8.11 15.44 -5.02
CA HIS A 40 -8.65 16.66 -4.39
C HIS A 40 -10.14 16.87 -4.67
N TYR A 41 -10.76 17.87 -4.03
CA TYR A 41 -12.11 18.29 -4.41
C TYR A 41 -12.01 19.17 -5.67
N GLU A 42 -12.28 18.56 -6.82
CA GLU A 42 -12.37 19.18 -8.14
C GLU A 42 -13.64 18.70 -8.85
N LEU A 43 -14.20 19.48 -9.78
CA LEU A 43 -15.51 19.15 -10.38
C LEU A 43 -15.56 17.75 -11.02
N GLY A 44 -14.45 17.26 -11.56
CA GLY A 44 -14.36 15.92 -12.15
C GLY A 44 -14.16 14.80 -11.13
N ASN A 45 -13.85 15.13 -9.88
CA ASN A 45 -13.56 14.17 -8.82
C ASN A 45 -14.55 14.25 -7.64
N ILE A 46 -15.66 14.96 -7.79
CA ILE A 46 -16.70 15.04 -6.76
C ILE A 46 -18.00 14.45 -7.28
N GLN A 47 -18.77 13.86 -6.36
CA GLN A 47 -20.10 13.34 -6.62
C GLN A 47 -21.05 13.71 -5.49
N LEU A 48 -22.34 13.80 -5.80
CA LEU A 48 -23.38 13.85 -4.79
C LEU A 48 -23.86 12.43 -4.50
N ILE A 49 -23.87 12.06 -3.23
CA ILE A 49 -24.17 10.70 -2.79
C ILE A 49 -24.95 10.76 -1.47
N SER A 50 -25.84 9.80 -1.22
CA SER A 50 -26.50 9.72 0.09
C SER A 50 -25.49 9.35 1.18
N MET A 51 -25.76 9.72 2.42
CA MET A 51 -24.90 9.34 3.55
C MET A 51 -24.77 7.81 3.68
N GLY A 52 -25.86 7.07 3.47
CA GLY A 52 -25.84 5.60 3.53
C GLY A 52 -25.01 4.98 2.42
N ASP A 53 -25.06 5.53 1.20
CA ASP A 53 -24.23 5.10 0.08
C ASP A 53 -22.74 5.40 0.32
N ASN A 54 -22.43 6.57 0.88
CA ASN A 54 -21.05 6.94 1.21
C ASN A 54 -20.44 5.96 2.23
N ILE A 55 -21.20 5.62 3.28
CA ILE A 55 -20.79 4.62 4.28
C ILE A 55 -20.56 3.26 3.60
N ARG A 56 -21.50 2.78 2.77
CA ARG A 56 -21.35 1.52 2.04
C ARG A 56 -20.12 1.51 1.11
N LYS A 57 -19.83 2.64 0.45
CA LYS A 57 -18.62 2.80 -0.36
C LYS A 57 -17.36 2.66 0.50
N ALA A 58 -17.27 3.39 1.61
CA ALA A 58 -16.14 3.31 2.52
C ALA A 58 -15.90 1.90 3.08
N HIS A 59 -16.97 1.15 3.40
CA HIS A 59 -16.85 -0.24 3.84
C HIS A 59 -16.24 -1.14 2.75
N ARG A 60 -16.75 -1.06 1.51
CA ARG A 60 -16.21 -1.84 0.38
C ARG A 60 -14.74 -1.55 0.11
N GLU A 61 -14.35 -0.28 0.19
CA GLU A 61 -12.94 0.13 0.01
C GLU A 61 -12.05 -0.39 1.13
N SER A 62 -12.52 -0.35 2.38
CA SER A 62 -11.81 -0.92 3.53
C SER A 62 -11.62 -2.43 3.38
N GLU A 63 -12.65 -3.16 2.95
CA GLU A 63 -12.56 -4.60 2.67
C GLU A 63 -11.55 -4.91 1.57
N ALA A 64 -11.61 -4.17 0.45
CA ALA A 64 -10.64 -4.32 -0.63
C ALA A 64 -9.21 -4.05 -0.17
N MET A 65 -9.01 -3.02 0.67
CA MET A 65 -7.71 -2.72 1.27
C MET A 65 -7.24 -3.87 2.17
N MET A 66 -8.10 -4.42 3.03
CA MET A 66 -7.75 -5.55 3.91
C MET A 66 -7.36 -6.80 3.11
N ILE A 67 -8.09 -7.11 2.03
CA ILE A 67 -7.76 -8.21 1.12
C ILE A 67 -6.39 -7.97 0.48
N SER A 68 -6.14 -6.75 -0.01
CA SER A 68 -4.86 -6.39 -0.63
C SER A 68 -3.69 -6.51 0.36
N GLN A 69 -3.87 -6.04 1.60
CA GLN A 69 -2.85 -6.15 2.65
C GLN A 69 -2.58 -7.60 3.02
N SER A 70 -3.63 -8.40 3.16
CA SER A 70 -3.51 -9.83 3.45
C SER A 70 -2.71 -10.56 2.35
N ARG A 71 -2.99 -10.24 1.08
CA ARG A 71 -2.23 -10.78 -0.06
C ARG A 71 -0.76 -10.33 -0.04
N ASN A 72 -0.50 -9.05 0.23
CA ASN A 72 0.86 -8.53 0.30
C ASN A 72 1.66 -9.18 1.44
N ILE A 73 1.03 -9.41 2.59
CA ILE A 73 1.62 -10.14 3.72
C ILE A 73 1.93 -11.59 3.32
N GLN A 74 1.02 -12.29 2.65
CA GLN A 74 1.26 -13.65 2.14
C GLN A 74 2.42 -13.71 1.16
N LEU A 75 2.49 -12.76 0.21
CA LEU A 75 3.58 -12.67 -0.75
C LEU A 75 4.92 -12.40 -0.05
N ALA A 76 4.95 -11.46 0.90
CA ALA A 76 6.15 -11.17 1.67
C ALA A 76 6.61 -12.38 2.50
N HIS A 77 5.68 -13.13 3.10
CA HIS A 77 6.01 -14.38 3.77
C HIS A 77 6.60 -15.40 2.80
N ALA A 78 5.97 -15.61 1.64
CA ALA A 78 6.45 -16.54 0.61
C ALA A 78 7.86 -16.17 0.12
N GLU A 79 8.16 -14.88 -0.07
CA GLU A 79 9.50 -14.41 -0.41
C GLU A 79 10.51 -14.68 0.71
N SER A 80 10.14 -14.40 1.96
CA SER A 80 11.01 -14.62 3.11
C SER A 80 11.33 -16.10 3.36
N SER A 81 10.46 -17.01 2.90
CA SER A 81 10.64 -18.46 2.99
C SER A 81 11.45 -19.08 1.86
N LYS A 82 11.94 -18.30 0.88
CA LYS A 82 12.82 -18.83 -0.16
C LYS A 82 14.16 -19.24 0.44
N GLY A 83 14.64 -20.43 0.05
CA GLY A 83 15.98 -20.88 0.39
C GLY A 83 17.04 -19.93 -0.19
N VAL A 84 18.16 -19.82 0.49
CA VAL A 84 19.28 -18.97 0.03
C VAL A 84 20.60 -19.69 0.24
N ARG A 85 21.48 -19.57 -0.74
CA ARG A 85 22.86 -20.04 -0.67
C ARG A 85 23.80 -18.85 -0.55
N ILE A 86 24.70 -18.88 0.42
CA ILE A 86 25.71 -17.84 0.64
C ILE A 86 27.05 -18.53 0.82
N GLY A 87 27.89 -18.47 -0.21
CA GLY A 87 29.12 -19.28 -0.28
C GLY A 87 28.81 -20.78 -0.15
N ASP A 88 29.40 -21.42 0.87
CA ASP A 88 29.21 -22.84 1.17
C ASP A 88 28.01 -23.14 2.08
N HIS A 89 27.29 -22.11 2.54
CA HIS A 89 26.15 -22.27 3.43
C HIS A 89 24.83 -22.26 2.66
N VAL A 90 23.94 -23.21 2.99
CA VAL A 90 22.58 -23.29 2.46
C VAL A 90 21.60 -23.12 3.61
N PHE A 91 20.66 -22.19 3.44
CA PHE A 91 19.63 -21.88 4.43
C PHE A 91 18.25 -22.14 3.84
N GLN A 92 17.31 -22.59 4.67
CA GLN A 92 15.93 -22.86 4.25
C GLN A 92 15.13 -21.58 4.03
N SER A 93 15.60 -20.45 4.57
CA SER A 93 14.96 -19.15 4.40
C SER A 93 15.95 -18.00 4.46
N ILE A 94 15.62 -16.87 3.82
CA ILE A 94 16.36 -15.61 3.93
C ILE A 94 16.48 -15.18 5.41
N ARG A 95 15.43 -15.42 6.20
CA ARG A 95 15.42 -15.10 7.64
C ARG A 95 16.44 -15.89 8.44
N GLU A 96 16.60 -17.17 8.13
CA GLU A 96 17.59 -18.04 8.78
C GLU A 96 19.02 -17.58 8.45
N ALA A 97 19.29 -17.29 7.17
CA ALA A 97 20.57 -16.72 6.74
C ALA A 97 20.87 -15.38 7.45
N GLY A 98 19.88 -14.50 7.56
CA GLY A 98 20.02 -13.22 8.25
C GLY A 98 20.41 -13.37 9.73
N LYS A 99 19.83 -14.35 10.43
CA LYS A 99 20.21 -14.67 11.82
C LYS A 99 21.63 -15.21 11.94
N PHE A 100 22.06 -16.03 10.97
CA PHE A 100 23.41 -16.59 10.96
C PHE A 100 24.48 -15.51 10.78
N PHE A 101 24.29 -14.60 9.81
CA PHE A 101 25.28 -13.58 9.47
C PHE A 101 25.19 -12.30 10.32
N SER A 102 24.15 -12.14 11.15
CA SER A 102 24.03 -11.01 12.07
C SER A 102 23.89 -11.49 13.52
N PRO A 103 25.02 -11.62 14.26
CA PRO A 103 25.04 -12.08 15.65
C PRO A 103 24.21 -11.20 16.61
N SER A 104 23.99 -9.93 16.25
CA SER A 104 23.12 -8.99 16.96
C SER A 104 21.62 -9.28 16.81
N GLY A 105 21.24 -10.31 16.06
CA GLY A 105 19.84 -10.68 15.80
C GLY A 105 19.16 -9.87 14.70
N ASN A 106 19.90 -9.02 13.97
CA ASN A 106 19.36 -8.25 12.86
C ASN A 106 19.18 -9.12 11.60
N PHE A 107 18.05 -9.82 11.55
CA PHE A 107 17.66 -10.69 10.42
C PHE A 107 17.45 -9.95 9.09
N HIS A 108 17.41 -8.61 9.09
CA HIS A 108 17.27 -7.81 7.87
C HIS A 108 18.57 -7.70 7.06
N TYR A 109 19.71 -8.10 7.62
CA TYR A 109 21.00 -7.88 6.98
C TYR A 109 21.13 -8.51 5.58
N VAL A 110 20.81 -9.81 5.46
CA VAL A 110 20.81 -10.52 4.16
C VAL A 110 19.63 -10.06 3.28
N HIS A 111 18.48 -9.80 3.90
CA HIS A 111 17.28 -9.34 3.21
C HIS A 111 17.49 -7.98 2.50
N ASP A 112 18.16 -7.03 3.15
CA ASP A 112 18.40 -5.69 2.60
C ASP A 112 19.37 -5.71 1.42
N ARG A 113 20.36 -6.62 1.43
CA ARG A 113 21.27 -6.83 0.29
C ARG A 113 20.53 -7.36 -0.91
N ILE A 114 19.74 -8.42 -0.73
CA ILE A 114 18.87 -8.97 -1.78
C ILE A 114 17.94 -7.89 -2.33
N ARG A 115 17.30 -7.09 -1.47
CA ARG A 115 16.39 -6.00 -1.88
C ARG A 115 17.09 -4.92 -2.70
N ARG A 116 18.36 -4.63 -2.42
CA ARG A 116 19.18 -3.65 -3.15
C ARG A 116 19.79 -4.23 -4.44
N ASN A 117 19.49 -5.49 -4.75
CA ASN A 117 20.10 -6.24 -5.84
C ASN A 117 21.62 -6.41 -5.67
N ASP A 118 22.11 -6.37 -4.43
CA ASP A 118 23.48 -6.75 -4.09
C ASP A 118 23.53 -8.28 -4.05
N SER A 119 24.07 -8.87 -5.13
CA SER A 119 24.29 -10.31 -5.24
C SER A 119 25.49 -10.81 -4.43
N LEU A 120 26.10 -9.95 -3.59
CA LEU A 120 27.31 -10.23 -2.83
C LEU A 120 27.20 -9.76 -1.36
N MET A 121 27.87 -10.47 -0.46
CA MET A 121 28.21 -10.06 0.90
C MET A 121 29.33 -9.00 0.90
N PRO A 122 29.61 -8.27 2.01
CA PRO A 122 30.67 -7.24 1.99
C PRO A 122 32.07 -7.77 1.70
N ASP A 123 32.31 -9.04 2.00
CA ASP A 123 33.56 -9.76 1.70
C ASP A 123 33.62 -10.28 0.26
N GLY A 124 32.59 -10.04 -0.55
CA GLY A 124 32.48 -10.52 -1.93
C GLY A 124 31.86 -11.90 -2.08
N THR A 125 31.38 -12.54 -1.01
CA THR A 125 30.74 -13.87 -1.08
C THR A 125 29.39 -13.78 -1.81
N PRO A 126 29.11 -14.60 -2.83
CA PRO A 126 27.86 -14.52 -3.59
C PRO A 126 26.65 -14.95 -2.76
N ILE A 127 25.51 -14.28 -3.02
CA ILE A 127 24.19 -14.57 -2.46
C ILE A 127 23.29 -15.05 -3.62
N GLU A 128 22.79 -16.28 -3.51
CA GLU A 128 21.93 -16.89 -4.52
C GLU A 128 20.59 -17.28 -3.91
N ILE A 129 19.50 -16.74 -4.47
CA ILE A 129 18.14 -17.15 -4.08
C ILE A 129 17.82 -18.47 -4.77
N MET A 130 17.53 -19.49 -3.97
CA MET A 130 17.11 -20.79 -4.47
C MET A 130 15.63 -20.69 -4.85
N VAL A 131 15.33 -20.84 -6.12
CA VAL A 131 13.95 -20.95 -6.59
C VAL A 131 13.49 -22.37 -6.32
N SER A 132 12.44 -22.54 -5.51
CA SER A 132 11.81 -23.84 -5.34
C SER A 132 11.29 -24.32 -6.70
N THR A 133 11.92 -25.37 -7.24
CA THR A 133 11.43 -26.13 -8.40
C THR A 133 10.17 -26.90 -8.08
#